data_AF-A0A2K8QSA4-F1
#
_entry.id   AF-A0A2K8QSA4-F1
#
_cell.length_a   1.000
_cell.length_b   1.000
_cell.length_c   1.000
_cell.angle_alpha   90.00
_cell.angle_beta   90.00
_cell.angle_gamma   90.00
#
_symmetry.space_group_name_H-M   'P 1'
#
loop_
_entity.id
_entity.type
_entity.pdbx_description
1 polymer ?
#
loop_
_entity_poly.entity_id
_entity_poly.type
_entity_poly.pdbx_seq_one_letter_code
_entity_poly.pdbx_strand_id
1 'polypeptide(L)'
;MEWFYRLPGVQALQGADAFFAFFEVPYDADRLSRCQVPVLREFHRRLMTAVPLRNALDDAPNADWQLARRLLAESYQHWAKGGRDDAEV
;
A
#
# COMPACT_ATOMS: atom_id res chain seq x y z
N MET A 1 10.16 -13.01 2.90
CA MET A 1 9.23 -12.09 2.19
C MET A 1 7.92 -12.79 1.80
N GLU A 2 7.50 -13.87 2.45
CA GLU A 2 6.51 -14.82 1.88
C GLU A 2 5.06 -14.61 2.32
N TRP A 3 4.76 -13.71 3.26
CA TRP A 3 3.37 -13.53 3.74
C TRP A 3 2.52 -12.71 2.78
N PHE A 4 3.12 -11.70 2.12
CA PHE A 4 2.39 -10.88 1.15
C PHE A 4 2.07 -11.69 -0.10
N TYR A 5 3.04 -12.44 -0.64
CA TYR A 5 2.81 -13.37 -1.75
C TYR A 5 1.87 -14.54 -1.40
N ARG A 6 1.55 -14.76 -0.11
CA ARG A 6 0.53 -15.71 0.34
C ARG A 6 -0.90 -15.16 0.24
N LEU A 7 -1.08 -13.85 0.05
CA LEU A 7 -2.40 -13.28 -0.17
C LEU A 7 -2.97 -13.79 -1.51
N PRO A 8 -4.12 -14.50 -1.49
CA PRO A 8 -4.72 -15.03 -2.71
C PRO A 8 -5.10 -13.89 -3.65
N GLY A 9 -4.65 -13.96 -4.89
CA GLY A 9 -4.93 -12.94 -5.91
C GLY A 9 -3.86 -11.85 -6.05
N VAL A 10 -3.02 -11.61 -5.04
CA VAL A 10 -2.03 -10.51 -5.09
C VAL A 10 -1.00 -10.67 -6.21
N GLN A 11 -0.65 -11.91 -6.54
CA GLN A 11 0.30 -12.25 -7.61
C GLN A 11 -0.29 -12.05 -9.01
N ALA A 12 -1.62 -12.08 -9.11
CA ALA A 12 -2.36 -11.83 -10.34
C ALA A 12 -2.59 -10.34 -10.60
N LEU A 13 -2.40 -9.48 -9.59
CA LEU A 13 -2.52 -8.03 -9.72
C LEU A 13 -1.31 -7.48 -10.46
N GLN A 14 -1.51 -7.10 -11.71
CA GLN A 14 -0.52 -6.48 -12.59
C GLN A 14 -0.92 -5.01 -12.80
N GLY A 15 -0.50 -4.13 -11.89
CA GLY A 15 -0.78 -2.69 -11.98
C GLY A 15 -1.28 -2.10 -10.66
N ALA A 16 -0.91 -0.84 -10.38
CA ALA A 16 -1.24 -0.22 -9.09
C ALA A 16 -2.75 -0.19 -8.86
N ASP A 17 -3.54 0.19 -9.86
CA ASP A 17 -5.00 0.27 -9.81
C ASP A 17 -5.64 -1.03 -9.28
N ALA A 18 -5.14 -2.18 -9.73
CA ALA A 18 -5.62 -3.49 -9.31
C ALA A 18 -5.34 -3.74 -7.81
N PHE A 19 -4.20 -3.28 -7.28
CA PHE A 19 -3.94 -3.30 -5.84
C PHE A 19 -4.92 -2.43 -5.08
N PHE A 20 -5.15 -1.18 -5.51
CA PHE A 20 -6.07 -0.30 -4.81
C PHE A 20 -7.52 -0.81 -4.85
N ALA A 21 -7.95 -1.36 -5.99
CA ALA A 21 -9.25 -1.99 -6.13
C ALA A 21 -9.38 -3.24 -5.22
N PHE A 22 -8.35 -4.09 -5.17
CA PHE A 22 -8.34 -5.31 -4.35
C PHE A 22 -8.35 -5.02 -2.84
N PHE A 23 -7.64 -3.98 -2.40
CA PHE A 23 -7.58 -3.58 -0.99
C PHE A 23 -8.70 -2.60 -0.60
N GLU A 24 -9.63 -2.29 -1.51
CA GLU A 24 -10.72 -1.33 -1.30
C GLU A 24 -10.21 -0.01 -0.68
N VAL A 25 -9.10 0.49 -1.24
CA VAL A 25 -8.48 1.75 -0.85
C VAL A 25 -9.00 2.82 -1.80
N PRO A 26 -9.57 3.94 -1.30
CA PRO A 26 -9.97 5.04 -2.16
C PRO A 26 -8.74 5.64 -2.85
N TYR A 27 -8.76 5.68 -4.17
CA TYR A 27 -7.69 6.25 -4.99
C TYR A 27 -8.27 7.06 -6.14
N ASP A 28 -7.54 8.10 -6.53
CA ASP A 28 -7.78 8.86 -7.75
C ASP A 28 -6.96 8.26 -8.89
N ALA A 29 -7.62 7.82 -9.96
CA ALA A 29 -7.00 7.11 -11.07
C ALA A 29 -6.05 8.01 -11.89
N ASP A 30 -6.39 9.29 -12.09
CA ASP A 30 -5.54 10.25 -12.82
C ASP A 30 -4.24 10.48 -12.05
N ARG A 31 -4.36 10.67 -10.73
CA ARG A 31 -3.21 10.87 -9.85
C ARG A 31 -2.37 9.61 -9.68
N LEU A 32 -3.03 8.46 -9.54
CA LEU A 32 -2.34 7.18 -9.41
C LEU A 32 -1.57 6.85 -10.69
N SER A 33 -2.12 7.10 -11.88
CA SER A 33 -1.43 6.85 -13.14
C SER A 33 -0.10 7.62 -13.24
N ARG A 34 -0.05 8.84 -12.70
CA ARG A 34 1.16 9.69 -12.65
C ARG A 34 2.17 9.27 -11.59
N CYS A 35 1.72 8.67 -10.48
CA CYS A 35 2.56 8.35 -9.31
C CYS A 35 2.60 6.85 -8.96
N GLN A 36 2.11 5.95 -9.82
CA GLN A 36 1.97 4.52 -9.54
C GLN A 36 3.30 3.85 -9.19
N VAL A 37 4.35 4.15 -9.96
CA VAL A 37 5.68 3.55 -9.78
C VAL A 37 6.28 3.92 -8.42
N PRO A 38 6.40 5.21 -8.04
CA PRO A 38 6.95 5.57 -6.74
C PRO A 38 6.04 5.15 -5.57
N VAL A 39 4.72 5.18 -5.73
CA VAL A 39 3.76 4.71 -4.70
C VAL A 39 3.91 3.22 -4.44
N LEU A 40 3.95 2.38 -5.49
CA LEU A 40 4.15 0.93 -5.36
C LEU A 40 5.53 0.59 -4.78
N ARG A 41 6.57 1.31 -5.21
CA ARG A 41 7.94 1.09 -4.70
C ARG A 41 8.03 1.39 -3.20
N GLU A 42 7.41 2.48 -2.74
CA GLU A 42 7.39 2.84 -1.33
C GLU A 42 6.50 1.88 -0.51
N PHE A 43 5.36 1.47 -1.07
CA PHE A 43 4.53 0.43 -0.49
C PHE A 43 5.32 -0.87 -0.28
N HIS A 44 6.01 -1.39 -1.30
CA HIS A 44 6.87 -2.56 -1.15
C HIS A 44 7.96 -2.37 -0.09
N ARG A 45 8.59 -1.19 -0.05
CA ARG A 45 9.62 -0.90 0.95
C ARG A 45 9.06 -0.94 2.38
N ARG A 46 7.93 -0.27 2.62
CA ARG A 46 7.25 -0.26 3.92
C ARG A 46 6.75 -1.64 4.31
N LEU A 47 6.24 -2.40 3.36
CA LEU A 47 5.82 -3.78 3.55
C LEU A 47 6.98 -4.65 4.03
N MET A 48 8.17 -4.52 3.43
CA MET A 48 9.37 -5.23 3.88
C MET A 48 9.76 -4.87 5.30
N THR A 49 9.69 -3.58 5.66
CA THR A 49 10.00 -3.09 7.02
C THR A 49 8.94 -3.50 8.04
N ALA A 50 7.68 -3.69 7.63
CA ALA A 50 6.59 -4.09 8.51
C ALA A 50 6.55 -5.61 8.79
N VAL A 51 7.26 -6.43 8.00
CA VAL A 51 7.40 -7.89 8.22
C VAL A 51 7.91 -8.25 9.63
N PRO A 52 8.99 -7.62 10.16
CA PRO A 52 9.41 -7.88 11.54
C PRO A 52 8.38 -7.40 12.59
N LEU A 53 7.59 -6.35 12.29
CA LEU A 53 6.53 -5.87 13.17
C LEU A 53 5.36 -6.86 13.27
N ARG A 54 5.06 -7.57 12.17
CA ARG A 54 4.05 -8.64 12.11
C ARG A 54 4.37 -9.80 13.05
N ASN A 55 5.65 -10.14 13.26
CA ASN A 55 6.03 -11.19 14.21
C ASN A 55 5.59 -10.88 15.66
N ALA A 56 5.33 -9.61 15.97
CA ALA A 56 4.85 -9.18 17.29
C ALA A 56 3.32 -9.01 17.37
N LEU A 57 2.61 -9.01 16.24
CA LEU A 57 1.16 -8.87 16.16
C LEU A 57 0.55 -10.26 15.97
N ASP A 58 0.04 -10.80 17.08
CA ASP A 58 -0.61 -12.09 17.25
C ASP A 58 -1.68 -12.43 16.21
N ASP A 59 -1.91 -13.75 16.03
CA ASP A 59 -2.61 -14.56 15.02
C ASP A 59 -3.99 -14.07 14.50
N ALA A 60 -4.09 -12.82 14.03
CA ALA A 60 -5.29 -12.35 13.36
C ALA A 60 -5.23 -12.68 11.86
N PRO A 61 -6.13 -13.53 11.32
CA PRO A 61 -6.08 -13.97 9.92
C PRO A 61 -6.26 -12.83 8.91
N ASN A 62 -6.80 -11.68 9.36
CA ASN A 62 -6.99 -10.49 8.53
C ASN A 62 -5.91 -9.41 8.77
N ALA A 63 -4.98 -9.60 9.71
CA ALA A 63 -3.97 -8.58 10.02
C ALA A 63 -3.06 -8.30 8.82
N ASP A 64 -2.76 -9.33 8.02
CA ASP A 64 -2.00 -9.21 6.79
C ASP A 64 -2.66 -8.28 5.78
N TRP A 65 -3.94 -8.52 5.54
CA TRP A 65 -4.73 -7.74 4.59
C TRP A 65 -4.92 -6.30 5.08
N GLN A 66 -5.23 -6.12 6.37
CA GLN A 66 -5.39 -4.79 6.98
C GLN A 66 -4.08 -4.00 6.99
N LEU A 67 -2.95 -4.65 7.28
CA LEU A 67 -1.63 -4.02 7.28
C LEU A 67 -1.24 -3.60 5.86
N ALA A 68 -1.41 -4.48 4.86
CA ALA A 68 -1.17 -4.14 3.47
C ALA A 68 -2.05 -2.98 3.00
N ARG A 69 -3.35 -3.02 3.32
CA ARG A 69 -4.30 -1.94 3.02
C ARG A 69 -3.85 -0.60 3.63
N ARG A 70 -3.45 -0.61 4.90
CA ARG A 70 -2.99 0.59 5.60
C ARG A 70 -1.70 1.14 5.02
N LEU A 71 -0.71 0.29 4.75
CA LEU A 71 0.55 0.70 4.13
C LEU A 71 0.35 1.26 2.72
N LEU A 72 -0.57 0.69 1.94
CA LEU A 72 -0.90 1.17 0.60
C LEU A 72 -1.57 2.54 0.66
N ALA A 73 -2.56 2.70 1.55
CA ALA A 73 -3.22 3.97 1.79
C ALA A 73 -2.24 5.05 2.28
N GLU A 74 -1.37 4.73 3.22
CA GLU A 74 -0.36 5.67 3.73
C GLU A 74 0.65 6.09 2.65
N SER A 75 1.15 5.14 1.85
CA SER A 75 2.04 5.44 0.72
C SER A 75 1.34 6.35 -0.30
N TYR A 76 0.08 6.06 -0.63
CA TYR A 76 -0.70 6.90 -1.53
C TYR A 76 -0.97 8.28 -0.95
N GLN A 77 -1.39 8.38 0.31
CA GLN A 77 -1.62 9.65 1.00
C GLN A 77 -0.34 10.49 1.11
N HIS A 78 0.82 9.87 1.32
CA HIS A 78 2.09 10.58 1.36
C HIS A 78 2.39 11.27 0.02
N TRP A 79 2.19 10.57 -1.10
CA TRP A 79 2.34 11.15 -2.44
C TRP A 79 1.19 12.09 -2.82
N ALA A 80 -0.02 11.83 -2.33
CA ALA A 80 -1.18 12.67 -2.55
C ALA A 80 -1.16 13.97 -1.71
N LYS A 81 -0.50 13.95 -0.55
CA LYS A 81 -0.36 15.13 0.30
C LYS A 81 0.87 15.96 -0.09
N GLY A 82 1.93 15.32 -0.56
CA GLY A 82 3.16 16.00 -1.05
C GLY A 82 3.00 16.90 -2.29
N GLY A 83 1.78 17.08 -2.82
CA GLY A 83 1.49 18.01 -3.91
C GLY A 83 0.79 19.31 -3.48
N ARG A 84 0.45 19.49 -2.19
CA ARG A 84 -0.31 20.67 -1.73
C ARG A 84 -0.19 20.89 -0.22
N ASP A 85 1.01 21.22 0.27
CA ASP A 85 1.18 21.67 1.67
C ASP A 85 2.33 22.70 1.83
N ASP A 86 2.77 23.37 0.75
CA ASP A 86 3.70 24.51 0.83
C ASP A 86 2.98 25.83 0.51
N ALA A 87 1.83 26.05 1.15
CA ALA A 87 1.10 27.31 1.06
C ALA A 87 0.44 27.65 2.40
N GLU A 88 1.16 27.53 3.51
CA GLU A 88 0.86 28.28 4.74
C GLU A 88 2.07 28.19 5.69
N VAL A 89 2.95 29.21 5.70
CA VAL A 89 3.22 30.12 6.84
C VAL A 89 3.87 31.40 6.32
#